data_AF-A0A9P0LCP1-F1
#
_entry.id   AF-A0A9P0LCP1-F1
#
_cell.length_a   1.000
_cell.length_b   1.000
_cell.length_c   1.000
_cell.angle_alpha   90.00
_cell.angle_beta   90.00
_cell.angle_gamma   90.00
#
_symmetry.space_group_name_H-M   'P 1'
#
loop_
_entity.id
_entity.type
_entity.pdbx_description
1 polymer ?
#
loop_
_entity_poly.entity_id
_entity_poly.type
_entity_poly.pdbx_seq_one_letter_code
_entity_poly.pdbx_strand_id
1 'polypeptide(L)'
;MGALYWQLNDVWVAPSWGSIDYTGRWKLLQYHVKEFLAPVIITGYIDTDKQLKVYVVSDLTPELPTFVASICVYRWNSFTPVSKSNIMMDIDGGSSKLIHTIKINVLMRMSDCGTGADAFRNCFIHLSMIDQSGKQMAPNNYVFPTKIRKSSLQNPKLKISSVKKGADKVFNIEVTSENIALFVTLDSHKIRGTFSDNGFVLVEKNKTVIFFSENDTTTEELLKELTVVSVFDYTDQS
;
A
#
# COMPACT_ATOMS: atom_id res chain seq x y z
N MET A 1 -10.71 23.78 4.67
CA MET A 1 -9.43 23.65 3.92
C MET A 1 -9.49 22.36 3.13
N GLY A 2 -8.84 22.25 1.96
CA GLY A 2 -8.95 21.07 1.10
C GLY A 2 -7.73 20.86 0.22
N ALA A 3 -7.55 19.63 -0.25
CA ALA A 3 -6.48 19.24 -1.17
C ALA A 3 -7.08 18.74 -2.48
N LEU A 4 -6.77 19.43 -3.59
CA LEU A 4 -7.13 19.01 -4.93
C LEU A 4 -5.84 18.72 -5.69
N TYR A 5 -5.64 17.47 -6.10
CA TYR A 5 -4.51 17.13 -6.96
C TYR A 5 -4.84 17.50 -8.41
N TRP A 6 -3.80 17.88 -9.15
CA TRP A 6 -3.89 18.15 -10.58
C TRP A 6 -3.29 16.95 -11.33
N GLN A 7 -4.00 16.22 -12.20
CA GLN A 7 -5.40 16.37 -12.66
C GLN A 7 -6.14 15.04 -12.55
N LEU A 8 -7.48 15.05 -12.64
CA LEU A 8 -8.28 13.83 -12.55
C LEU A 8 -8.14 12.93 -13.78
N ASN A 9 -8.45 13.46 -14.97
CA ASN A 9 -8.55 12.67 -16.19
C ASN A 9 -7.75 13.26 -17.36
N ASP A 10 -7.58 12.46 -18.40
CA ASP A 10 -6.93 12.86 -19.65
C ASP A 10 -7.95 13.09 -20.78
N VAL A 11 -7.64 14.04 -21.67
CA VAL A 11 -8.48 14.37 -22.84
C VAL A 11 -8.03 13.69 -24.13
N TRP A 12 -6.83 13.10 -24.14
CA TRP A 12 -6.29 12.29 -25.24
C TRP A 12 -5.18 11.35 -24.73
N VAL A 13 -4.61 10.51 -25.59
CA VAL A 13 -3.49 9.64 -25.25
C VAL A 13 -2.18 10.44 -25.25
N ALA A 14 -1.71 10.84 -24.06
CA ALA A 14 -0.41 11.49 -23.88
C ALA A 14 0.09 11.33 -22.42
N PRO A 15 1.40 11.54 -22.16
CA PRO A 15 1.89 11.74 -20.80
C PRO A 15 1.21 12.95 -20.16
N SER A 16 0.71 12.78 -18.94
CA SER A 16 -0.07 13.78 -18.22
C SER A 16 -0.01 13.53 -16.70
N TRP A 17 -0.60 14.44 -15.93
CA TRP A 17 -0.82 14.28 -14.50
C TRP A 17 -2.15 13.60 -14.14
N GLY A 18 -2.89 13.09 -15.15
CA GLY A 18 -4.18 12.44 -14.94
C GLY A 18 -4.03 11.15 -14.14
N SER A 19 -4.86 10.92 -13.13
CA SER A 19 -4.95 9.61 -12.46
C SER A 19 -5.82 8.61 -13.23
N ILE A 20 -6.69 9.09 -14.11
CA ILE A 20 -7.53 8.32 -15.03
C ILE A 20 -7.08 8.64 -16.45
N ASP A 21 -6.77 7.61 -17.24
CA ASP A 21 -6.36 7.79 -18.63
C ASP A 21 -7.55 8.17 -19.55
N TYR A 22 -7.24 8.51 -20.81
CA TYR A 22 -8.25 8.89 -21.81
C TYR A 22 -9.32 7.82 -22.04
N THR A 23 -8.97 6.55 -21.84
CA THR A 23 -9.89 5.43 -22.02
C THR A 23 -10.74 5.12 -20.79
N GLY A 24 -10.55 5.87 -19.70
CA GLY A 24 -11.22 5.66 -18.41
C GLY A 24 -10.49 4.68 -17.48
N ARG A 25 -9.30 4.19 -17.85
CA ARG A 25 -8.55 3.25 -17.00
C ARG A 25 -7.89 3.98 -15.85
N TRP A 26 -7.91 3.33 -14.69
CA TRP A 26 -7.25 3.83 -13.50
C TRP A 26 -5.74 3.60 -13.61
N LYS A 27 -4.96 4.68 -13.54
CA LYS A 27 -3.53 4.59 -13.25
C LYS A 27 -3.34 4.27 -11.76
N LEU A 28 -2.14 3.81 -11.38
CA LEU A 28 -1.80 3.51 -9.98
C LEU A 28 -2.14 4.66 -9.02
N LEU A 29 -1.99 5.91 -9.47
CA LEU A 29 -2.36 7.09 -8.68
C LEU A 29 -3.82 7.04 -8.21
N GLN A 30 -4.77 6.60 -9.05
CA GLN A 30 -6.18 6.59 -8.68
C GLN A 30 -6.48 5.58 -7.55
N TYR A 31 -5.74 4.47 -7.50
CA TYR A 31 -5.83 3.51 -6.40
C TYR A 31 -5.32 4.13 -5.09
N HIS A 32 -4.18 4.83 -5.13
CA HIS A 32 -3.68 5.54 -3.95
C HIS A 32 -4.55 6.73 -3.53
N VAL A 33 -5.20 7.43 -4.47
CA VAL A 33 -6.16 8.51 -4.16
C VAL A 33 -7.29 7.98 -3.27
N LYS A 34 -7.80 6.78 -3.56
CA LYS A 34 -8.81 6.12 -2.71
C LYS A 34 -8.29 5.83 -1.31
N GLU A 35 -7.00 5.53 -1.15
CA GLU A 35 -6.37 5.25 0.15
C GLU A 35 -6.10 6.53 0.94
N PHE A 36 -5.42 7.53 0.35
CA PHE A 36 -5.02 8.73 1.08
C PHE A 36 -6.15 9.75 1.28
N LEU A 37 -7.28 9.61 0.57
CA LEU A 37 -8.52 10.35 0.82
C LEU A 37 -9.58 9.50 1.56
N ALA A 38 -9.20 8.36 2.15
CA ALA A 38 -10.12 7.62 2.99
C ALA A 38 -10.59 8.49 4.18
N PRO A 39 -11.84 8.34 4.67
CA PRO A 39 -12.37 9.17 5.75
C PRO A 39 -11.55 9.15 7.04
N VAL A 40 -10.78 8.08 7.24
CA VAL A 40 -9.80 7.98 8.32
C VAL A 40 -8.52 7.40 7.75
N ILE A 41 -7.39 8.06 8.01
CA ILE A 41 -6.06 7.61 7.58
C ILE A 41 -5.08 7.63 8.74
N ILE A 42 -4.14 6.69 8.70
CA ILE A 42 -2.89 6.75 9.46
C ILE A 42 -1.76 7.09 8.49
N THR A 43 -0.94 8.07 8.85
CA THR A 43 0.15 8.53 8.00
C THR A 43 1.40 8.78 8.83
N GLY A 44 2.56 8.57 8.22
CA GLY A 44 3.82 8.82 8.87
C GLY A 44 4.82 9.42 7.91
N TYR A 45 5.68 10.29 8.42
CA TYR A 45 6.82 10.80 7.66
C TYR A 45 8.03 10.95 8.58
N ILE A 46 9.21 10.94 7.96
CA ILE A 46 10.47 11.20 8.65
C ILE A 46 10.85 12.66 8.39
N ASP A 47 10.96 13.44 9.46
CA ASP A 47 11.34 14.85 9.35
C ASP A 47 12.86 15.05 9.16
N THR A 48 13.26 16.32 9.00
CA THR A 48 14.66 16.72 8.85
C THR A 48 15.54 16.36 10.05
N ASP A 49 14.95 16.25 11.23
CA ASP A 49 15.62 15.87 12.49
C ASP A 49 15.69 14.34 12.66
N LYS A 50 15.34 13.58 11.61
CA LYS A 50 15.31 12.11 11.58
C LYS A 50 14.35 11.54 12.63
N GLN A 51 13.22 12.20 12.82
CA GLN A 51 12.14 11.72 13.68
C GLN A 51 11.00 11.19 12.81
N LEU A 52 10.61 9.94 13.05
CA LEU A 52 9.36 9.41 12.55
C LEU A 52 8.23 10.04 13.35
N LYS A 53 7.39 10.82 12.67
CA LYS A 53 6.16 11.39 13.21
C LYS A 53 4.98 10.66 12.59
N VAL A 54 4.10 10.13 13.43
CA VAL A 54 2.90 9.40 13.00
C VAL A 54 1.68 10.21 13.38
N TYR A 55 0.81 10.46 12.40
CA TYR A 55 -0.44 11.17 12.54
C TYR A 55 -1.61 10.26 12.22
N VAL A 56 -2.73 10.52 12.88
CA VAL A 56 -4.03 10.01 12.47
C VAL A 56 -4.87 11.22 12.06
N VAL A 57 -5.59 11.08 10.95
CA VAL A 57 -6.50 12.09 10.43
C VAL A 57 -7.87 11.46 10.29
N SER A 58 -8.90 12.16 10.79
CA SER A 58 -10.30 11.75 10.69
C SER A 58 -11.11 12.89 10.10
N ASP A 59 -11.78 12.63 8.98
CA ASP A 59 -12.77 13.54 8.37
C ASP A 59 -14.21 13.22 8.83
N LEU A 60 -14.39 12.19 9.67
CA LEU A 60 -15.68 11.84 10.23
C LEU A 60 -16.14 12.92 11.21
N THR A 61 -17.45 13.14 11.30
CA THR A 61 -18.04 14.11 12.24
C THR A 61 -18.12 13.61 13.68
N PRO A 62 -18.55 12.36 13.98
CA PRO A 62 -18.50 11.87 15.35
C PRO A 62 -17.06 11.59 15.79
N GLU A 63 -16.82 11.69 17.09
CA GLU A 63 -15.63 11.12 17.71
C GLU A 63 -15.58 9.62 17.43
N LEU A 64 -14.39 9.13 17.08
CA LEU A 64 -14.18 7.71 16.83
C LEU A 64 -13.98 6.96 18.15
N PRO A 65 -14.55 5.75 18.30
CA PRO A 65 -14.28 4.91 19.46
C PRO A 65 -12.79 4.57 19.54
N THR A 66 -12.32 4.17 20.73
CA THR A 66 -10.90 3.86 20.94
C THR A 66 -10.38 2.81 19.96
N PHE A 67 -9.38 3.17 19.17
CA PHE A 67 -8.73 2.29 18.19
C PHE A 67 -7.28 2.01 18.59
N VAL A 68 -6.70 1.02 17.92
CA VAL A 68 -5.31 0.61 18.09
C VAL A 68 -4.53 0.96 16.83
N ALA A 69 -3.72 2.00 16.91
CA ALA A 69 -2.71 2.31 15.90
C ALA A 69 -1.49 1.41 16.12
N SER A 70 -1.11 0.64 15.09
CA SER A 70 0.04 -0.26 15.12
C SER A 70 1.16 0.28 14.24
N ILE A 71 2.35 0.40 14.82
CA ILE A 71 3.60 0.72 14.12
C ILE A 71 4.42 -0.57 14.10
N CYS A 72 4.48 -1.21 12.94
CA CYS A 72 5.20 -2.44 12.72
C CYS A 72 6.48 -2.17 11.91
N VAL A 73 7.61 -2.73 12.35
CA VAL A 73 8.86 -2.72 11.57
C VAL A 73 9.02 -4.09 10.93
N TYR A 74 9.18 -4.11 9.61
CA TYR A 74 9.38 -5.33 8.84
C TYR A 74 10.78 -5.34 8.24
N ARG A 75 11.38 -6.53 8.16
CA ARG A 75 12.52 -6.79 7.29
C ARG A 75 12.02 -7.21 5.90
N TRP A 76 12.75 -6.85 4.84
CA TRP A 76 12.38 -7.24 3.47
C TRP A 76 12.30 -8.75 3.22
N ASN A 77 13.01 -9.54 4.02
CA ASN A 77 13.08 -11.00 3.90
C ASN A 77 12.08 -11.76 4.79
N SER A 78 11.19 -11.07 5.52
CA SER A 78 10.25 -11.72 6.44
C SER A 78 8.87 -11.09 6.40
N PHE A 79 7.84 -11.93 6.31
CA PHE A 79 6.43 -11.53 6.49
C PHE A 79 6.03 -11.34 7.95
N THR A 80 6.94 -11.54 8.90
CA THR A 80 6.70 -11.26 10.32
C THR A 80 7.37 -9.95 10.73
N PRO A 81 6.66 -9.06 11.47
CA PRO A 81 7.26 -7.84 11.96
C PRO A 81 8.33 -8.18 13.02
N VAL A 82 9.49 -7.54 12.93
CA VAL A 82 10.58 -7.64 13.92
C VAL A 82 10.32 -6.80 15.16
N SER A 83 9.49 -5.78 15.04
CA SER A 83 9.05 -4.92 16.14
C SER A 83 7.62 -4.49 15.88
N LYS A 84 6.82 -4.44 16.95
CA LYS A 84 5.43 -3.98 16.92
C LYS A 84 5.16 -3.11 18.13
N SER A 85 4.71 -1.89 17.88
CA SER A 85 4.25 -0.96 18.91
C SER A 85 2.78 -0.67 18.66
N ASN A 86 1.96 -0.86 19.69
CA ASN A 86 0.53 -0.58 19.65
C ASN A 86 0.23 0.63 20.53
N ILE A 87 -0.56 1.56 20.01
CA ILE A 87 -0.97 2.77 20.69
C ILE A 87 -2.49 2.79 20.69
N MET A 88 -3.08 2.71 21.88
CA MET A 88 -4.51 2.92 22.08
C MET A 88 -4.78 4.41 22.18
N MET A 89 -5.73 4.90 21.39
CA MET A 89 -6.07 6.32 21.37
C MET A 89 -7.46 6.57 20.82
N ASP A 90 -7.93 7.78 21.09
CA ASP A 90 -9.11 8.45 20.58
C ASP A 90 -8.72 9.58 19.61
N ILE A 91 -9.63 9.92 18.70
CA ILE A 91 -9.50 11.09 17.84
C ILE A 91 -10.84 11.77 17.66
N ASP A 92 -10.83 13.09 17.83
CA ASP A 92 -11.98 13.93 17.56
C ASP A 92 -12.33 13.88 16.07
N GLY A 93 -13.62 14.00 15.76
CA GLY A 93 -14.08 14.15 14.39
C GLY A 93 -13.50 15.39 13.70
N GLY A 94 -13.18 15.30 12.42
CA GLY A 94 -12.66 16.41 11.61
C GLY A 94 -11.29 16.93 12.04
N SER A 95 -10.46 16.09 12.66
CA SER A 95 -9.19 16.49 13.28
C SER A 95 -7.98 15.69 12.79
N SER A 96 -6.80 16.25 13.04
CA SER A 96 -5.51 15.60 12.83
C SER A 96 -4.71 15.61 14.13
N LYS A 97 -4.26 14.44 14.58
CA LYS A 97 -3.58 14.25 15.87
C LYS A 97 -2.22 13.57 15.65
N LEU A 98 -1.16 14.14 16.21
CA LEU A 98 0.15 13.50 16.31
C LEU A 98 0.09 12.45 17.43
N ILE A 99 0.33 11.19 17.08
CA ILE A 99 0.11 10.05 17.98
C ILE A 99 1.42 9.49 18.53
N HIS A 100 2.49 9.64 17.77
CA HIS A 100 3.80 9.10 18.12
C HIS A 100 4.91 9.89 17.46
N THR A 101 6.00 10.08 18.22
CA THR A 101 7.26 10.64 17.72
C THR A 101 8.40 9.78 18.22
N ILE A 102 9.20 9.23 17.30
CA ILE A 102 10.37 8.42 17.65
C ILE A 102 11.55 8.73 16.72
N LYS A 103 12.76 8.83 17.28
CA LYS A 103 13.97 8.95 16.48
C LYS A 103 14.16 7.68 15.67
N ILE A 104 14.26 7.80 14.34
CA ILE A 104 14.34 6.64 13.45
C ILE A 104 15.56 5.76 13.76
N ASN A 105 16.70 6.37 14.13
CA ASN A 105 17.90 5.64 14.53
C ASN A 105 17.67 4.78 15.77
N VAL A 106 16.84 5.24 16.71
CA VAL A 106 16.51 4.49 17.94
C VAL A 106 15.59 3.34 17.58
N LEU A 107 14.54 3.59 16.80
CA LEU A 107 13.63 2.54 16.33
C LEU A 107 14.37 1.43 15.58
N MET A 108 15.29 1.79 14.70
CA MET A 108 16.10 0.83 13.92
C MET A 108 17.11 0.05 14.76
N ARG A 109 17.64 0.64 15.84
CA ARG A 109 18.55 -0.06 16.77
C ARG A 109 17.83 -0.99 17.73
N MET A 110 16.63 -0.59 18.18
CA MET A 110 15.77 -1.42 19.03
C MET A 110 15.13 -2.56 18.26
N SER A 111 14.98 -2.40 16.95
CA SER A 111 14.51 -3.44 16.05
C SER A 111 15.69 -4.28 15.57
N ASP A 112 15.48 -5.57 15.37
CA ASP A 112 16.46 -6.42 14.72
C ASP A 112 16.51 -6.04 13.23
N CYS A 113 17.16 -4.93 12.86
CA CYS A 113 17.27 -4.44 11.47
C CYS A 113 18.71 -4.48 10.92
N GLY A 114 19.69 -4.76 11.78
CA GLY A 114 21.11 -4.73 11.47
C GLY A 114 21.80 -3.53 12.11
N THR A 115 23.05 -3.27 11.72
CA THR A 115 23.88 -2.23 12.32
C THR A 115 24.13 -1.07 11.35
N GLY A 116 24.33 0.12 11.91
CA GLY A 116 24.72 1.31 11.15
C GLY A 116 23.74 1.68 10.02
N ALA A 117 24.27 1.86 8.81
CA ALA A 117 23.50 2.28 7.64
C ALA A 117 22.63 1.17 7.06
N ASP A 118 22.95 -0.10 7.31
CA ASP A 118 22.23 -1.25 6.73
C ASP A 118 20.86 -1.42 7.36
N ALA A 119 20.69 -0.99 8.62
CA ALA A 119 19.39 -1.01 9.29
C ALA A 119 18.31 -0.25 8.51
N PHE A 120 18.66 0.87 7.88
CA PHE A 120 17.75 1.66 7.05
C PHE A 120 17.45 1.03 5.69
N ARG A 121 18.33 0.14 5.21
CA ARG A 121 18.18 -0.53 3.91
C ARG A 121 17.39 -1.82 4.02
N ASN A 122 17.51 -2.50 5.15
CA ASN A 122 16.94 -3.83 5.37
C ASN A 122 15.49 -3.82 5.88
N CYS A 123 15.06 -2.69 6.45
CA CYS A 123 13.76 -2.56 7.09
C CYS A 123 12.91 -1.42 6.52
N PHE A 124 11.60 -1.56 6.69
CA PHE A 124 10.62 -0.51 6.47
C PHE A 124 9.56 -0.53 7.57
N ILE A 125 8.76 0.53 7.61
CA ILE A 125 7.70 0.68 8.62
C ILE A 125 6.35 0.51 7.93
N HIS A 126 5.50 -0.30 8.54
CA HIS A 126 4.11 -0.49 8.19
C HIS A 126 3.24 0.10 9.29
N LEU A 127 2.30 0.93 8.89
CA LEU A 127 1.32 1.59 9.74
C LEU A 127 -0.04 0.98 9.44
N SER A 128 -0.72 0.53 10.48
CA SER A 128 -2.09 0.03 10.38
C SER A 128 -2.92 0.51 11.56
N MET A 129 -4.23 0.53 11.38
CA MET A 129 -5.16 0.97 12.40
C MET A 129 -6.37 0.04 12.41
N ILE A 130 -6.63 -0.54 13.57
CA ILE A 130 -7.73 -1.48 13.80
C ILE A 130 -8.60 -0.99 14.95
N ASP A 131 -9.87 -1.33 14.88
CA ASP A 131 -10.81 -1.17 15.98
C ASP A 131 -10.65 -2.30 17.04
N GLN A 132 -11.29 -2.19 18.20
CA GLN A 132 -11.29 -3.20 19.26
C GLN A 132 -11.81 -4.56 18.79
N SER A 133 -12.68 -4.55 17.78
CA SER A 133 -13.20 -5.74 17.10
C SER A 133 -12.20 -6.43 16.16
N GLY A 134 -11.02 -5.82 15.94
CA GLY A 134 -10.03 -6.28 14.97
C GLY A 134 -10.31 -5.85 13.52
N LYS A 135 -11.37 -5.06 13.29
CA LYS A 135 -11.70 -4.54 11.96
C LYS A 135 -10.72 -3.42 11.56
N GLN A 136 -10.21 -3.48 10.33
CA GLN A 136 -9.36 -2.42 9.77
C GLN A 136 -10.16 -1.12 9.58
N MET A 137 -9.66 -0.02 10.13
CA MET A 137 -10.33 1.29 10.13
C MET A 137 -9.72 2.31 9.17
N ALA A 138 -8.42 2.21 8.92
CA ALA A 138 -7.73 3.00 7.92
C ALA A 138 -7.01 2.09 6.92
N PRO A 139 -6.82 2.52 5.66
CA PRO A 139 -5.90 1.88 4.75
C PRO A 139 -4.50 1.75 5.37
N ASN A 140 -3.79 0.69 4.99
CA ASN A 140 -2.40 0.52 5.41
C ASN A 140 -1.54 1.62 4.81
N ASN A 141 -0.54 2.08 5.55
CA ASN A 141 0.42 3.07 5.06
C ASN A 141 1.85 2.62 5.36
N TYR A 142 2.81 3.10 4.58
CA TYR A 142 4.18 2.61 4.60
C TYR A 142 5.17 3.77 4.63
N VAL A 143 6.18 3.67 5.49
CA VAL A 143 7.25 4.66 5.58
C VAL A 143 8.57 3.97 5.28
N PHE A 144 9.25 4.44 4.24
CA PHE A 144 10.55 3.92 3.81
C PHE A 144 11.68 4.78 4.40
N PRO A 145 12.57 4.23 5.25
CA PRO A 145 13.63 4.99 5.90
C PRO A 145 14.73 5.48 4.95
N THR A 146 14.80 4.90 3.75
CA THR A 146 15.75 5.25 2.70
C THR A 146 15.06 5.21 1.33
N LYS A 147 15.72 5.74 0.31
CA LYS A 147 15.25 5.64 -1.08
C LYS A 147 15.15 4.18 -1.48
N ILE A 148 14.06 3.79 -2.15
CA ILE A 148 13.78 2.39 -2.54
C ILE A 148 14.94 1.76 -3.32
N ARG A 149 15.61 2.51 -4.21
CA ARG A 149 16.79 2.05 -4.96
C ARG A 149 17.98 1.62 -4.06
N LYS A 150 18.06 2.13 -2.83
CA LYS A 150 19.11 1.78 -1.85
C LYS A 150 18.65 0.72 -0.86
N SER A 151 17.39 0.29 -0.92
CA SER A 151 16.85 -0.74 -0.05
C SER A 151 17.30 -2.13 -0.50
N SER A 152 17.55 -3.02 0.47
CA SER A 152 17.96 -4.40 0.23
C SER A 152 16.75 -5.29 -0.08
N LEU A 153 16.00 -4.93 -1.13
CA LEU A 153 14.81 -5.68 -1.55
C LEU A 153 15.19 -7.10 -1.94
N GLN A 154 14.34 -8.05 -1.58
CA GLN A 154 14.48 -9.44 -1.99
C GLN A 154 13.58 -9.70 -3.20
N ASN A 155 13.99 -10.62 -4.08
CA ASN A 155 13.15 -11.01 -5.21
C ASN A 155 11.83 -11.60 -4.67
N PRO A 156 10.67 -10.97 -4.92
CA PRO A 156 9.41 -11.47 -4.41
C PRO A 156 8.94 -12.74 -5.12
N LYS A 157 9.45 -13.04 -6.32
CA LYS A 157 9.00 -14.14 -7.20
C LYS A 157 7.47 -14.18 -7.30
N LEU A 158 6.89 -13.02 -7.64
CA LEU A 158 5.45 -12.84 -7.75
C LEU A 158 4.84 -13.78 -8.77
N LYS A 159 3.69 -14.35 -8.42
CA LYS A 159 2.92 -15.23 -9.30
C LYS A 159 1.43 -15.01 -9.10
N ILE A 160 0.67 -15.14 -10.18
CA ILE A 160 -0.78 -15.31 -10.10
C ILE A 160 -1.05 -16.81 -9.89
N SER A 161 -1.52 -17.18 -8.69
CA SER A 161 -1.74 -18.59 -8.34
C SER A 161 -3.09 -19.10 -8.84
N SER A 162 -4.12 -18.24 -8.84
CA SER A 162 -5.44 -18.62 -9.29
C SER A 162 -6.25 -17.43 -9.81
N VAL A 163 -7.11 -17.71 -10.79
CA VAL A 163 -8.14 -16.77 -11.28
C VAL A 163 -9.45 -17.54 -11.28
N LYS A 164 -10.42 -17.09 -10.48
CA LYS A 164 -11.73 -17.71 -10.32
C LYS A 164 -12.82 -16.74 -10.73
N LYS A 165 -13.74 -17.17 -11.59
CA LYS A 165 -14.92 -16.38 -11.94
C LYS A 165 -15.88 -16.35 -10.74
N GLY A 166 -16.29 -15.16 -10.35
CA GLY A 166 -17.35 -14.91 -9.36
C GLY A 166 -18.71 -14.78 -10.04
N ALA A 167 -19.63 -14.03 -9.41
CA ALA A 167 -20.90 -13.67 -10.03
C ALA A 167 -20.67 -12.68 -11.19
N ASP A 168 -21.43 -12.84 -12.27
CA ASP A 168 -21.43 -11.97 -13.44
C ASP A 168 -20.03 -11.74 -14.07
N LYS A 169 -19.57 -10.49 -14.09
CA LYS A 169 -18.32 -10.02 -14.70
C LYS A 169 -17.20 -9.81 -13.67
N VAL A 170 -17.29 -10.50 -12.53
CA VAL A 170 -16.34 -10.39 -11.42
C VAL A 170 -15.38 -11.56 -11.40
N PHE A 171 -14.09 -11.29 -11.20
CA PHE A 171 -13.03 -12.30 -11.14
C PHE A 171 -12.20 -12.13 -9.87
N ASN A 172 -11.98 -13.21 -9.13
CA ASN A 172 -11.09 -13.24 -7.98
C ASN A 172 -9.71 -13.72 -8.43
N ILE A 173 -8.71 -12.85 -8.28
CA ILE A 173 -7.32 -13.09 -8.66
C ILE A 173 -6.50 -13.26 -7.39
N GLU A 174 -5.85 -14.39 -7.23
CA GLU A 174 -4.94 -14.63 -6.12
C GLU A 174 -3.50 -14.40 -6.56
N VAL A 175 -2.84 -13.46 -5.90
CA VAL A 175 -1.41 -13.16 -6.10
C VAL A 175 -0.65 -13.75 -4.93
N THR A 176 0.45 -14.45 -5.22
CA THR A 176 1.34 -15.06 -4.22
C THR A 176 2.76 -14.52 -4.36
N SER A 177 3.47 -14.47 -3.24
CA SER A 177 4.84 -13.95 -3.16
C SER A 177 5.67 -14.76 -2.15
N GLU A 178 6.95 -14.97 -2.45
CA GLU A 178 7.91 -15.60 -1.54
C GLU A 178 8.54 -14.58 -0.58
N ASN A 179 8.64 -13.30 -0.96
CA ASN A 179 9.13 -12.20 -0.12
C ASN A 179 8.20 -10.98 -0.19
N ILE A 180 8.49 -9.93 0.57
CA ILE A 180 7.71 -8.69 0.51
C ILE A 180 7.88 -8.02 -0.86
N ALA A 181 6.76 -7.65 -1.48
CA ALA A 181 6.74 -7.02 -2.79
C ALA A 181 6.22 -5.58 -2.71
N LEU A 182 6.95 -4.64 -3.31
CA LEU A 182 6.58 -3.23 -3.35
C LEU A 182 5.86 -2.87 -4.65
N PHE A 183 4.76 -2.10 -4.51
CA PHE A 183 3.92 -1.59 -5.59
C PHE A 183 3.53 -2.68 -6.60
N VAL A 184 2.97 -3.77 -6.06
CA VAL A 184 2.46 -4.88 -6.87
C VAL A 184 1.40 -4.34 -7.81
N THR A 185 1.69 -4.40 -9.10
CA THR A 185 0.88 -3.84 -10.16
C THR A 185 0.32 -4.97 -11.01
N LEU A 186 -1.00 -5.04 -11.09
CA LEU A 186 -1.73 -5.91 -12.01
C LEU A 186 -2.16 -5.10 -13.24
N ASP A 187 -1.97 -5.67 -14.42
CA ASP A 187 -2.47 -5.11 -15.67
C ASP A 187 -3.19 -6.20 -16.47
N SER A 188 -4.37 -5.89 -16.97
CA SER A 188 -5.22 -6.77 -17.79
C SER A 188 -5.13 -6.43 -19.30
N HIS A 189 -4.24 -5.51 -19.66
CA HIS A 189 -3.85 -5.10 -21.01
C HIS A 189 -5.02 -4.83 -21.94
N LYS A 190 -5.49 -5.83 -22.70
CA LYS A 190 -6.58 -5.68 -23.67
C LYS A 190 -7.96 -5.71 -23.02
N ILE A 191 -8.11 -6.43 -21.91
CA ILE A 191 -9.39 -6.58 -21.23
C ILE A 191 -9.64 -5.31 -20.41
N ARG A 192 -10.79 -4.68 -20.65
CA ARG A 192 -11.18 -3.49 -19.89
C ARG A 192 -11.84 -3.86 -18.58
N GLY A 193 -11.45 -3.18 -17.53
CA GLY A 193 -12.01 -3.35 -16.20
C GLY A 193 -11.23 -2.56 -15.17
N THR A 194 -11.62 -2.75 -13.91
CA THR A 194 -10.98 -2.13 -12.75
C THR A 194 -10.63 -3.19 -11.71
N PHE A 195 -9.50 -3.02 -11.04
CA PHE A 195 -9.15 -3.86 -9.90
C PHE A 195 -9.73 -3.27 -8.61
N SER A 196 -10.00 -4.10 -7.61
CA SER A 196 -10.42 -3.62 -6.29
C SER A 196 -9.30 -2.88 -5.56
N ASP A 197 -8.06 -3.27 -5.86
CA ASP A 197 -6.83 -2.78 -5.29
C ASP A 197 -5.66 -3.01 -6.27
N ASN A 198 -4.74 -2.06 -6.38
CA ASN A 198 -3.60 -2.12 -7.29
C ASN A 198 -2.48 -1.18 -6.80
N GLY A 199 -1.22 -1.48 -7.09
CA GLY A 199 -0.08 -0.69 -6.61
C GLY A 199 0.20 -0.85 -5.12
N PHE A 200 -0.35 -1.88 -4.47
CA PHE A 200 -0.21 -2.11 -3.05
C PHE A 200 1.15 -2.71 -2.67
N VAL A 201 1.51 -2.60 -1.39
CA VAL A 201 2.64 -3.34 -0.81
C VAL A 201 2.13 -4.67 -0.26
N LEU A 202 2.71 -5.76 -0.71
CA LEU A 202 2.35 -7.12 -0.29
C LEU A 202 3.24 -7.56 0.87
N VAL A 203 2.71 -7.44 2.09
CA VAL A 203 3.36 -7.85 3.35
C VAL A 203 2.92 -9.24 3.84
N GLU A 204 2.16 -9.97 3.03
CA GLU A 204 1.66 -11.31 3.31
C GLU A 204 2.03 -12.25 2.16
N LYS A 205 1.93 -13.56 2.38
CA LYS A 205 2.27 -14.56 1.36
C LYS A 205 1.34 -14.54 0.16
N ASN A 206 0.08 -14.20 0.38
CA ASN A 206 -0.92 -14.14 -0.67
C ASN A 206 -1.88 -12.97 -0.41
N LYS A 207 -2.49 -12.49 -1.49
CA LYS A 207 -3.57 -11.51 -1.45
C LYS A 207 -4.53 -11.77 -2.58
N THR A 208 -5.83 -11.71 -2.29
CA THR A 208 -6.87 -11.78 -3.30
C THR A 208 -7.27 -10.37 -3.72
N VAL A 209 -7.25 -10.13 -5.03
CA VAL A 209 -7.70 -8.90 -5.67
C VAL A 209 -8.89 -9.25 -6.55
N ILE A 210 -9.92 -8.41 -6.53
CA ILE A 210 -11.10 -8.58 -7.37
C ILE A 210 -10.92 -7.75 -8.64
N PHE A 211 -11.19 -8.33 -9.80
CA PHE A 211 -11.23 -7.63 -11.08
C PHE A 211 -12.69 -7.55 -11.57
N PHE A 212 -13.13 -6.33 -11.84
CA PHE A 212 -14.45 -6.01 -12.38
C PHE A 212 -14.32 -5.74 -13.87
N SER A 213 -14.70 -6.73 -14.69
CA SER A 213 -14.62 -6.61 -16.15
C SER A 213 -15.79 -5.79 -16.69
N GLU A 214 -15.52 -4.92 -17.66
CA GLU A 214 -16.58 -4.18 -18.38
C GLU A 214 -17.25 -5.08 -19.44
N ASN A 215 -16.45 -5.94 -20.06
CA ASN A 215 -16.88 -6.84 -21.13
C ASN A 215 -17.03 -8.27 -20.62
N ASP A 216 -17.80 -9.09 -21.33
CA ASP A 216 -17.84 -10.51 -21.07
C ASP A 216 -16.48 -11.13 -21.44
N THR A 217 -15.87 -11.82 -20.48
CA THR A 217 -14.57 -12.48 -20.63
C THR A 217 -14.59 -13.84 -19.94
N THR A 218 -13.70 -14.73 -20.37
CA THR A 218 -13.45 -16.01 -19.69
C THR A 218 -12.25 -15.90 -18.74
N THR A 219 -12.14 -16.84 -17.79
CA THR A 219 -10.98 -16.94 -16.89
C THR A 219 -9.69 -17.22 -17.66
N GLU A 220 -9.76 -18.00 -18.74
CA GLU A 220 -8.61 -18.35 -19.56
C GLU A 220 -8.08 -17.16 -20.35
N GLU A 221 -8.98 -16.35 -20.94
CA GLU A 221 -8.61 -15.11 -21.62
C GLU A 221 -8.01 -14.10 -20.65
N LEU A 222 -8.64 -13.94 -19.47
CA LEU A 222 -8.11 -13.05 -18.44
C LEU A 222 -6.73 -13.49 -17.99
N LEU A 223 -6.51 -14.77 -17.73
CA LEU A 223 -5.21 -15.28 -17.30
C LEU A 223 -4.10 -15.07 -18.36
N LYS A 224 -4.44 -15.14 -19.65
CA LYS A 224 -3.48 -14.92 -20.75
C LYS A 224 -3.04 -13.46 -20.87
N GLU A 225 -3.94 -12.52 -20.60
CA GLU A 225 -3.68 -11.08 -20.72
C GLU A 225 -3.24 -10.44 -19.39
N LEU A 226 -3.38 -11.14 -18.27
CA LEU A 226 -3.03 -10.62 -16.96
C LEU A 226 -1.53 -10.70 -16.70
N THR A 227 -0.93 -9.56 -16.37
CA THR A 227 0.45 -9.49 -15.89
C THR A 227 0.51 -8.98 -14.46
N VAL A 228 1.52 -9.43 -13.72
CA VAL A 228 1.83 -8.96 -12.37
C VAL A 228 3.30 -8.56 -12.30
N VAL A 229 3.57 -7.35 -11.83
CA VAL A 229 4.92 -6.81 -11.68
C VAL A 229 5.07 -6.09 -10.35
N SER A 230 6.30 -5.90 -9.91
CA SER A 230 6.68 -5.11 -8.74
C SER A 230 7.80 -4.15 -9.08
N VAL A 231 8.13 -3.24 -8.16
CA VAL A 231 9.32 -2.39 -8.32
C VAL A 231 10.60 -3.19 -8.51
N PHE A 232 10.70 -4.39 -7.93
CA PHE A 232 11.88 -5.22 -8.05
C PHE A 232 12.20 -5.59 -9.51
N ASP A 233 11.16 -5.76 -10.34
CA ASP A 233 11.30 -6.14 -11.75
C ASP A 233 11.86 -4.98 -12.62
N TYR A 234 11.84 -3.75 -12.09
CA TYR A 234 12.36 -2.55 -12.75
C TYR A 234 13.66 -2.03 -12.15
N THR A 235 14.11 -2.58 -11.02
CA THR A 235 15.41 -2.22 -10.44
C THR A 235 16.50 -3.06 -11.10
N ASP A 236 17.32 -2.44 -11.95
CA ASP A 236 18.54 -3.05 -12.46
C ASP A 236 19.39 -3.57 -11.30
N GLN A 237 19.53 -4.89 -11.20
CA GLN A 237 20.52 -5.52 -10.32
C GLN A 237 21.90 -5.41 -10.98
N SER A 238 22.43 -4.19 -11.08
CA SER A 238 23.82 -3.94 -11.45
C SER A 238 24.68 -3.74 -10.21
#